data_AF-A0A6N6ZCU9-F1
#
_entry.id   AF-A0A6N6ZCU9-F1
#
_cell.length_a   1.000
_cell.length_b   1.000
_cell.length_c   1.000
_cell.angle_alpha   90.00
_cell.angle_beta   90.00
_cell.angle_gamma   90.00
#
_symmetry.space_group_name_H-M   'P 1'
#
loop_
_entity.id
_entity.type
_entity.pdbx_description
1 polymer ?
#
loop_
_entity_poly.entity_id
_entity_poly.type
_entity_poly.pdbx_seq_one_letter_code
_entity_poly.pdbx_strand_id
1 'polypeptide(L)'
;MSFWAGPAIWVVAAVAGLVVGSILPRLWFALLPMAVIKAFFTGLLADLRTLFQSLDDDNFHQHYLRLVRRVLGYLGRSLLALVVTFGPLILLGATLGLHVVSLTEAESAAYAVYPAATEARVTPQGDTLTVDLGTEEATFPREEVPLVLHSAEQPSAWLSIIPAHHVDSELANVAGRPLVIRAAPHGWNVFWPWISGLEFVFYGMAALGSCLQFVVFKPKDSSAESGTEGMDVPGVEYELARLNTTFSGTAVSIGNLETRLRARKLQRKDVERPVFITGLARAGTTFLLELVAEHPSIAAHCYRDYPFLMTPLLWNGFVSRFAAKSKPVERAHKDGIFITADSPEALEEPIWMHFFPHLHEVGHQHSLAPEDRNAAFDRFYREHLQKILLLRQGTRYLSKGNYNVTRIPYLARLFPDAVFIVPIRHPHAHVYSLMRQHQRFVRYAELDPRVPEYMKNIGHFEFGPHRQPIDPFPGGEVGRETRDLWSQGEDAAGYAVQWEAIYRYVWQIRQADPQLAKQIHVLRYEDICAAPETQLKPFLQEHDLWQPSMQPRLEAIRPATQAPKLSDAQRTAIDRTTRRTAALYGYELD
;
A
#
# COMPACT_ATOMS: atom_id res chain seq x y z
N MET A 1 -32.68 31.49 -0.51
CA MET A 1 -31.22 31.27 -0.53
C MET A 1 -30.91 30.06 0.33
N SER A 2 -30.77 28.86 -0.24
CA SER A 2 -30.34 27.65 0.49
C SER A 2 -30.09 26.45 -0.44
N PHE A 3 -29.30 26.64 -1.50
CA PHE A 3 -28.90 25.55 -2.42
C PHE A 3 -27.38 25.24 -2.36
N TRP A 4 -26.74 25.51 -1.22
CA TRP A 4 -25.30 25.28 -0.99
C TRP A 4 -24.97 24.44 0.26
N ALA A 5 -25.87 23.55 0.70
CA ALA A 5 -25.51 22.50 1.67
C ALA A 5 -25.18 21.18 0.93
N GLY A 6 -24.18 21.24 0.04
CA GLY A 6 -23.76 20.13 -0.81
C GLY A 6 -22.87 19.06 -0.11
N PRO A 7 -22.37 18.07 -0.87
CA PRO A 7 -21.46 16.99 -0.42
C PRO A 7 -20.19 17.46 0.33
N ALA A 8 -19.87 18.77 0.30
CA ALA A 8 -18.76 19.36 1.04
C ALA A 8 -18.87 19.20 2.56
N ILE A 9 -20.06 19.30 3.14
CA ILE A 9 -20.27 19.17 4.60
C ILE A 9 -19.97 17.73 5.07
N TRP A 10 -20.33 16.74 4.24
CA TRP A 10 -20.03 15.32 4.47
C TRP A 10 -18.53 15.01 4.40
N VAL A 11 -17.82 15.65 3.46
CA VAL A 11 -16.36 15.56 3.36
C VAL A 11 -15.69 16.20 4.58
N VAL A 12 -16.17 17.36 5.05
CA VAL A 12 -15.63 18.02 6.25
C VAL A 12 -15.82 17.16 7.49
N ALA A 13 -17.00 16.54 7.68
CA ALA A 13 -17.25 15.63 8.79
C ALA A 13 -16.38 14.36 8.72
N ALA A 14 -16.21 13.76 7.54
CA ALA A 14 -15.34 12.60 7.36
C ALA A 14 -13.86 12.93 7.66
N VAL A 15 -13.37 14.09 7.19
CA VAL A 15 -12.00 14.55 7.43
C VAL A 15 -11.78 14.88 8.91
N ALA A 16 -12.71 15.58 9.54
CA ALA A 16 -12.63 15.90 10.96
C ALA A 16 -12.66 14.62 11.83
N GLY A 17 -13.47 13.64 11.45
CA GLY A 17 -13.53 12.33 12.11
C GLY A 17 -12.20 11.58 12.01
N LEU A 18 -11.59 11.53 10.82
CA LEU A 18 -10.26 10.95 10.63
C LEU A 18 -9.17 11.68 11.44
N VAL A 19 -9.21 13.02 11.50
CA VAL A 19 -8.25 13.81 12.27
C VAL A 19 -8.38 13.50 13.76
N VAL A 20 -9.59 13.49 14.31
CA VAL A 20 -9.82 13.15 15.72
C VAL A 20 -9.44 11.69 16.01
N GLY A 21 -9.84 10.75 15.15
CA GLY A 21 -9.44 9.34 15.23
C GLY A 21 -7.93 9.12 15.14
N SER A 22 -7.17 10.05 14.55
CA SER A 22 -5.70 9.98 14.51
C SER A 22 -5.01 10.50 15.77
N ILE A 23 -5.73 11.26 16.62
CA ILE A 23 -5.21 11.87 17.85
C ILE A 23 -5.52 11.00 19.07
N LEU A 24 -6.68 10.33 19.10
CA LEU A 24 -7.11 9.50 20.24
C LEU A 24 -6.09 8.41 20.63
N PRO A 25 -5.49 7.64 19.69
CA PRO A 25 -4.50 6.64 20.05
C PRO A 25 -3.21 7.25 20.57
N ARG A 26 -2.83 8.47 20.14
CA ARG A 26 -1.66 9.18 20.67
C ARG A 26 -1.87 9.60 22.12
N LEU A 27 -3.06 10.09 22.46
CA LEU A 27 -3.44 10.40 23.84
C LEU A 27 -3.48 9.12 24.70
N TRP A 28 -4.05 8.04 24.17
CA TRP A 28 -4.07 6.73 24.82
C TRP A 28 -2.66 6.22 25.11
N PHE A 29 -1.76 6.22 24.13
CA PHE A 29 -0.38 5.74 24.32
C PHE A 29 0.52 6.71 25.09
N ALA A 30 0.17 7.99 25.18
CA ALA A 30 0.84 8.93 26.09
C ALA A 30 0.51 8.63 27.57
N LEU A 31 -0.73 8.23 27.85
CA LEU A 31 -1.20 7.91 29.20
C LEU A 31 -0.95 6.45 29.61
N LEU A 32 -1.01 5.55 28.63
CA LEU A 32 -0.77 4.11 28.78
C LEU A 32 0.27 3.62 27.74
N PRO A 33 1.57 3.99 27.89
CA PRO A 33 2.61 3.53 26.97
C PRO A 33 2.69 2.00 26.95
N MET A 34 3.03 1.42 25.79
CA MET A 34 3.21 -0.03 25.66
C MET A 34 4.24 -0.61 26.65
N ALA A 35 5.24 0.19 27.05
CA ALA A 35 6.19 -0.19 28.09
C ALA A 35 5.51 -0.42 29.45
N VAL A 36 4.51 0.39 29.80
CA VAL A 36 3.72 0.25 31.04
C VAL A 36 2.83 -0.98 30.97
N ILE A 37 2.21 -1.23 29.82
CA ILE A 37 1.38 -2.42 29.59
C ILE A 37 2.23 -3.69 29.69
N LYS A 38 3.38 -3.71 29.00
CA LYS A 38 4.31 -4.83 29.03
C LYS A 38 4.86 -5.08 30.44
N ALA A 39 5.27 -4.02 31.15
CA ALA A 39 5.74 -4.10 32.53
C ALA A 39 4.66 -4.58 33.51
N PHE A 40 3.39 -4.27 33.24
CA PHE A 40 2.27 -4.80 34.01
C PHE A 40 2.14 -6.32 33.83
N PHE A 41 2.02 -6.81 32.59
CA PHE A 41 1.83 -8.25 32.34
C PHE A 41 3.04 -9.09 32.78
N THR A 42 4.27 -8.61 32.55
CA THR A 42 5.47 -9.29 33.05
C THR A 42 5.53 -9.32 34.57
N GLY A 43 5.22 -8.19 35.23
CA GLY A 43 5.14 -8.12 36.69
C GLY A 43 4.00 -8.95 37.27
N LEU A 44 2.86 -9.02 36.60
CA LEU A 44 1.69 -9.82 36.98
C LEU A 44 2.02 -11.32 36.96
N LEU A 45 2.67 -11.79 35.89
CA LEU A 45 3.13 -13.17 35.77
C LEU A 45 4.16 -13.52 36.86
N ALA A 46 5.08 -12.61 37.15
CA ALA A 46 6.06 -12.80 38.21
C ALA A 46 5.42 -12.84 39.61
N ASP A 47 4.50 -11.93 39.89
CA ASP A 47 3.79 -11.87 41.18
C ASP A 47 2.86 -13.07 41.37
N LEU A 48 2.15 -13.52 40.31
CA LEU A 48 1.34 -14.74 40.33
C LEU A 48 2.20 -15.97 40.57
N ARG A 49 3.33 -16.11 39.86
CA ARG A 49 4.26 -17.24 40.06
C ARG A 49 4.80 -17.26 41.49
N THR A 50 5.15 -16.11 42.04
CA THR A 50 5.62 -15.98 43.42
C THR A 50 4.53 -16.34 44.41
N LEU A 51 3.29 -15.89 44.18
CA LEU A 51 2.13 -16.21 45.02
C LEU A 51 1.80 -17.70 45.02
N PHE A 52 1.86 -18.37 43.85
CA PHE A 52 1.66 -19.82 43.74
C PHE A 52 2.78 -20.63 44.41
N GLN A 53 4.00 -20.09 44.46
CA GLN A 53 5.13 -20.72 45.14
C GLN A 53 5.13 -20.49 46.65
N SER A 54 4.43 -19.46 47.13
CA SER A 54 4.37 -19.05 48.54
C SER A 54 3.04 -19.41 49.22
N LEU A 55 2.32 -20.43 48.74
CA LEU A 55 1.00 -20.81 49.25
C LEU A 55 1.02 -21.27 50.72
N ASP A 56 2.17 -21.79 51.19
CA ASP A 56 2.39 -22.28 52.56
C ASP A 56 3.35 -21.37 53.38
N ASP A 57 3.67 -20.17 52.88
CA ASP A 57 4.61 -19.22 53.50
C ASP A 57 3.86 -18.15 54.33
N ASP A 58 4.36 -17.83 55.53
CA ASP A 58 3.83 -16.77 56.41
C ASP A 58 3.75 -15.39 55.71
N ASN A 59 4.50 -15.20 54.61
CA ASN A 59 4.51 -13.98 53.82
C ASN A 59 3.44 -13.91 52.71
N PHE A 60 2.59 -14.92 52.54
CA PHE A 60 1.55 -14.98 51.51
C PHE A 60 0.73 -13.68 51.41
N HIS A 61 0.33 -13.11 52.55
CA HIS A 61 -0.42 -11.86 52.62
C HIS A 61 0.32 -10.67 51.97
N GLN A 62 1.64 -10.60 52.10
CA GLN A 62 2.44 -9.54 51.47
C GLN A 62 2.57 -9.71 49.96
N HIS A 63 2.61 -10.95 49.47
CA HIS A 63 2.59 -11.26 48.03
C HIS A 63 1.22 -10.96 47.42
N TYR A 64 0.14 -11.34 48.11
CA TYR A 64 -1.22 -11.03 47.71
C TYR A 64 -1.48 -9.52 47.65
N LEU A 65 -1.07 -8.75 48.67
CA LEU A 65 -1.23 -7.30 48.67
C LEU A 65 -0.42 -6.61 47.55
N ARG A 66 0.76 -7.12 47.20
CA ARG A 66 1.54 -6.64 46.04
C ARG A 66 0.81 -6.88 44.71
N LEU A 67 0.27 -8.08 44.53
CA LEU A 67 -0.53 -8.43 43.35
C LEU A 67 -1.76 -7.51 43.23
N VAL A 68 -2.51 -7.34 44.32
CA VAL A 68 -3.69 -6.46 44.37
C VAL A 68 -3.32 -5.01 44.05
N ARG A 69 -2.25 -4.46 44.64
CA ARG A 69 -1.77 -3.10 44.34
C ARG A 69 -1.38 -2.93 42.88
N ARG A 70 -0.73 -3.92 42.27
CA ARG A 70 -0.36 -3.87 40.85
C ARG A 70 -1.59 -3.87 39.94
N VAL A 71 -2.56 -4.74 40.22
CA VAL A 71 -3.82 -4.82 39.48
C VAL A 71 -4.61 -3.52 39.61
N LEU A 72 -4.78 -3.00 40.83
CA LEU A 72 -5.46 -1.72 41.08
C LEU A 72 -4.74 -0.54 40.41
N GLY A 73 -3.40 -0.51 40.45
CA GLY A 73 -2.60 0.53 39.79
C GLY A 73 -2.75 0.53 38.27
N TYR A 74 -2.83 -0.65 37.65
CA TYR A 74 -3.07 -0.77 36.20
C TYR A 74 -4.51 -0.43 35.82
N LEU A 75 -5.50 -0.91 36.58
CA LEU A 75 -6.90 -0.56 36.40
C LEU A 75 -7.12 0.95 36.52
N GLY A 76 -6.52 1.60 37.52
CA GLY A 76 -6.60 3.04 37.70
C GLY A 76 -6.02 3.84 36.53
N ARG A 77 -4.85 3.43 36.01
CA ARG A 77 -4.24 4.06 34.81
C ARG A 77 -5.04 3.81 33.55
N SER A 78 -5.60 2.61 33.39
CA SER A 78 -6.44 2.25 32.24
C SER A 78 -7.76 3.02 32.25
N LEU A 79 -8.37 3.20 33.43
CA LEU A 79 -9.56 4.01 33.63
C LEU A 79 -9.27 5.49 33.35
N LEU A 80 -8.15 6.02 33.84
CA LEU A 80 -7.73 7.39 33.55
C LEU A 80 -7.47 7.60 32.04
N ALA A 81 -6.80 6.66 31.38
CA ALA A 81 -6.57 6.70 29.94
C ALA A 81 -7.90 6.68 29.17
N LEU A 82 -8.85 5.84 29.59
CA LEU A 82 -10.20 5.80 29.03
C LEU A 82 -10.95 7.12 29.20
N VAL A 83 -10.95 7.68 30.41
CA VAL A 83 -11.64 8.95 30.72
C VAL A 83 -10.99 10.13 30.01
N VAL A 84 -9.66 10.22 29.93
CA VAL A 84 -9.01 11.35 29.24
C VAL A 84 -9.12 11.23 27.72
N THR A 85 -9.06 10.01 27.19
CA THR A 85 -9.13 9.77 25.73
C THR A 85 -10.56 9.90 25.22
N PHE A 86 -11.52 9.26 25.88
CA PHE A 86 -12.91 9.20 25.42
C PHE A 86 -13.86 10.10 26.20
N GLY A 87 -13.48 10.59 27.39
CA GLY A 87 -14.30 11.47 28.20
C GLY A 87 -14.70 12.77 27.49
N PRO A 88 -13.85 13.45 26.70
CA PRO A 88 -14.29 14.59 25.92
C PRO A 88 -15.36 14.25 24.88
N LEU A 89 -15.32 13.05 24.28
CA LEU A 89 -16.33 12.57 23.34
C LEU A 89 -17.63 12.18 24.04
N ILE A 90 -17.52 11.56 25.21
CA ILE A 90 -18.66 11.18 26.07
C ILE A 90 -19.31 12.44 26.67
N LEU A 91 -18.53 13.41 27.13
CA LEU A 91 -18.99 14.71 27.61
C LEU A 91 -19.64 15.50 26.49
N LEU A 92 -19.06 15.52 25.28
CA LEU A 92 -19.67 16.13 24.11
C LEU A 92 -21.02 15.47 23.79
N GLY A 93 -21.11 14.14 23.82
CA GLY A 93 -22.38 13.42 23.65
C GLY A 93 -23.39 13.66 24.80
N ALA A 94 -22.90 13.83 26.04
CA ALA A 94 -23.74 14.08 27.21
C ALA A 94 -24.21 15.54 27.33
N THR A 95 -23.39 16.52 26.90
CA THR A 95 -23.74 17.95 26.89
C THR A 95 -24.57 18.34 25.68
N LEU A 96 -24.39 17.65 24.54
CA LEU A 96 -25.28 17.76 23.38
C LEU A 96 -26.59 17.00 23.58
N GLY A 97 -26.64 16.09 24.56
CA GLY A 97 -27.84 15.63 25.25
C GLY A 97 -28.72 14.67 24.45
N LEU A 98 -29.03 13.53 25.06
CA LEU A 98 -30.39 12.97 25.16
C LEU A 98 -30.28 11.58 25.81
N HIS A 99 -30.87 11.43 26.99
CA HIS A 99 -31.27 10.11 27.50
C HIS A 99 -32.62 9.77 26.85
N VAL A 100 -32.77 8.62 26.18
CA VAL A 100 -34.11 8.09 25.82
C VAL A 100 -34.13 6.57 25.95
N VAL A 101 -35.05 6.11 26.80
CA VAL A 101 -35.60 4.75 26.82
C VAL A 101 -36.71 4.72 25.77
N SER A 102 -36.62 3.79 24.83
CA SER A 102 -37.65 3.55 23.81
C SER A 102 -38.85 2.86 24.44
N LEU A 103 -40.02 3.51 24.47
CA LEU A 103 -41.31 2.83 24.58
C LEU A 103 -41.88 2.70 23.17
N THR A 104 -41.87 1.48 22.66
CA THR A 104 -42.68 1.07 21.52
C THR A 104 -44.03 0.61 22.06
N GLU A 105 -45.08 1.41 21.88
CA GLU A 105 -46.44 0.86 21.80
C GLU A 105 -47.15 1.42 20.57
N ALA A 106 -47.82 0.50 19.88
CA ALA A 106 -48.63 0.70 18.68
C ALA A 106 -49.71 1.76 18.93
N GLU A 107 -50.06 2.65 17.99
CA GLU A 107 -51.02 2.34 16.90
C GLU A 107 -50.98 3.36 15.72
N SER A 108 -49.96 4.21 15.57
CA SER A 108 -49.81 5.13 14.41
C SER A 108 -48.53 4.85 13.60
N ALA A 109 -48.50 3.70 12.93
CA ALA A 109 -47.30 3.08 12.34
C ALA A 109 -46.54 3.82 11.21
N ALA A 110 -46.77 5.12 10.96
CA ALA A 110 -46.13 5.86 9.87
C ALA A 110 -45.22 7.02 10.30
N TYR A 111 -45.38 7.56 11.52
CA TYR A 111 -44.65 8.75 11.96
C TYR A 111 -44.23 8.65 13.43
N ALA A 112 -43.13 9.31 13.80
CA ALA A 112 -42.62 9.39 15.16
C ALA A 112 -42.44 10.86 15.58
N VAL A 113 -42.84 11.18 16.82
CA VAL A 113 -42.72 12.51 17.44
C VAL A 113 -41.69 12.47 18.56
N TYR A 114 -40.83 13.49 18.62
CA TYR A 114 -39.80 13.63 19.65
C TYR A 114 -39.96 14.96 20.40
N PRO A 115 -39.80 14.96 21.73
CA PRO A 115 -39.50 13.80 22.60
C PRO A 115 -40.70 12.85 22.76
N ALA A 116 -40.44 11.56 22.99
CA ALA A 116 -41.45 10.50 23.09
C ALA A 116 -42.38 10.60 24.33
N ALA A 117 -42.11 11.53 25.25
CA ALA A 117 -42.89 11.73 26.47
C ALA A 117 -44.15 12.60 26.27
N THR A 118 -44.37 13.11 25.06
CA THR A 118 -45.55 13.90 24.72
C THR A 118 -46.60 12.96 24.14
N GLU A 119 -47.85 12.97 24.64
CA GLU A 119 -48.98 12.19 24.11
C GLU A 119 -49.46 12.71 22.73
N ALA A 120 -48.52 12.94 21.81
CA ALA A 120 -48.76 13.48 20.49
C ALA A 120 -49.29 12.40 19.56
N ARG A 121 -50.49 12.58 19.01
CA ARG A 121 -51.05 11.72 17.96
C ARG A 121 -50.78 12.35 16.61
N VAL A 122 -50.17 11.57 15.71
CA VAL A 122 -49.90 12.01 14.33
C VAL A 122 -50.75 11.19 13.36
N THR A 123 -51.62 11.88 12.63
CA THR A 123 -52.56 11.27 11.70
C THR A 123 -52.30 11.80 10.28
N PRO A 124 -51.90 10.95 9.32
CA PRO A 124 -51.81 11.36 7.93
C PRO A 124 -53.20 11.44 7.28
N GLN A 125 -53.50 12.52 6.58
CA GLN A 125 -54.73 12.73 5.82
C GLN A 125 -54.38 13.23 4.40
N GLY A 126 -54.35 12.33 3.42
CA GLY A 126 -53.95 12.68 2.04
C GLY A 126 -52.52 13.26 1.97
N ASP A 127 -52.41 14.47 1.44
CA ASP A 127 -51.16 15.24 1.29
C ASP A 127 -50.78 16.05 2.55
N THR A 128 -51.56 15.94 3.63
CA THR A 128 -51.31 16.64 4.89
C THR A 128 -51.06 15.68 6.05
N LEU A 129 -50.34 16.17 7.06
CA LEU A 129 -50.00 15.50 8.30
C LEU A 129 -50.54 16.32 9.46
N THR A 130 -51.42 15.72 10.26
CA THR A 130 -52.01 16.41 11.40
C THR A 130 -51.41 15.91 12.70
N VAL A 131 -51.03 16.85 13.58
CA VAL A 131 -50.35 16.62 14.85
C VAL A 131 -51.24 17.15 15.96
N ASP A 132 -51.70 16.27 16.83
CA ASP A 132 -52.61 16.54 17.94
C ASP A 132 -51.90 16.25 19.27
N LEU A 133 -51.83 17.25 20.16
CA LEU A 133 -51.25 17.14 21.51
C LEU A 133 -52.31 16.94 22.61
N GLY A 134 -53.57 16.70 22.24
CA GLY A 134 -54.71 16.53 23.13
C GLY A 134 -55.41 17.83 23.52
N THR A 135 -54.71 18.96 23.53
CA THR A 135 -55.27 20.31 23.80
C THR A 135 -55.25 21.24 22.59
N GLU A 136 -54.35 20.98 21.64
CA GLU A 136 -54.22 21.72 20.38
C GLU A 136 -53.83 20.76 19.24
N GLU A 137 -54.30 21.09 18.04
CA GLU A 137 -54.04 20.33 16.82
C GLU A 137 -53.61 21.28 15.70
N ALA A 138 -52.58 20.90 14.94
CA ALA A 138 -52.18 21.64 13.74
C ALA A 138 -51.85 20.70 12.57
N THR A 139 -52.05 21.20 11.37
CA THR A 139 -51.90 20.43 10.13
C THR A 139 -50.78 21.01 9.26
N PHE A 140 -49.91 20.14 8.76
CA PHE A 140 -48.73 20.50 7.96
C PHE A 140 -48.70 19.72 6.64
N PRO A 141 -48.06 20.22 5.58
CA PRO A 141 -47.84 19.45 4.36
C PRO A 141 -47.00 18.20 4.64
N ARG A 142 -47.45 17.05 4.13
CA ARG A 142 -46.79 15.75 4.40
C ARG A 142 -45.43 15.62 3.72
N GLU A 143 -45.22 16.33 2.62
CA GLU A 143 -43.97 16.37 1.85
C GLU A 143 -42.83 17.13 2.54
N GLU A 144 -43.15 17.95 3.54
CA GLU A 144 -42.19 18.76 4.29
C GLU A 144 -41.55 18.02 5.48
N VAL A 145 -41.83 16.71 5.62
CA VAL A 145 -41.23 15.88 6.67
C VAL A 145 -39.79 15.50 6.28
N PRO A 146 -38.77 15.69 7.16
CA PRO A 146 -38.86 15.95 8.60
C PRO A 146 -39.23 17.40 8.94
N LEU A 147 -40.10 17.55 9.95
CA LEU A 147 -40.63 18.83 10.42
C LEU A 147 -40.11 19.14 11.83
N VAL A 148 -39.72 20.38 12.08
CA VAL A 148 -39.34 20.88 13.41
C VAL A 148 -40.30 22.00 13.79
N LEU A 149 -41.10 21.74 14.83
CA LEU A 149 -41.97 22.74 15.44
C LEU A 149 -41.21 23.44 16.55
N HIS A 150 -41.12 24.75 16.48
CA HIS A 150 -40.52 25.59 17.52
C HIS A 150 -41.40 26.80 17.80
N SER A 151 -41.14 27.48 18.91
CA SER A 151 -41.82 28.72 19.27
C SER A 151 -40.97 29.93 18.90
N ALA A 152 -41.62 31.01 18.45
CA ALA A 152 -41.01 32.33 18.29
C ALA A 152 -40.26 32.84 19.53
N GLU A 153 -40.67 32.44 20.74
CA GLU A 153 -40.04 32.86 22.01
C GLU A 153 -38.82 32.01 22.40
N GLN A 154 -38.63 30.84 21.76
CA GLN A 154 -37.47 29.95 21.99
C GLN A 154 -36.79 29.51 20.66
N PRO A 155 -36.23 30.43 19.85
CA PRO A 155 -35.45 30.06 18.68
C PRO A 155 -34.08 29.58 19.15
N SER A 156 -33.98 28.33 19.57
CA SER A 156 -32.70 27.79 19.97
C SER A 156 -31.81 27.63 18.72
N ALA A 157 -30.70 28.38 18.67
CA ALA A 157 -29.85 28.50 17.48
C ALA A 157 -29.36 27.15 16.93
N TRP A 158 -29.31 26.11 17.78
CA TRP A 158 -28.93 24.76 17.37
C TRP A 158 -30.00 24.05 16.53
N LEU A 159 -31.30 24.38 16.67
CA LEU A 159 -32.36 23.76 15.84
C LEU A 159 -32.14 24.03 14.35
N SER A 160 -31.61 25.21 14.01
CA SER A 160 -31.29 25.58 12.62
C SER A 160 -30.27 24.67 11.92
N ILE A 161 -29.54 23.85 12.70
CA ILE A 161 -28.57 22.87 12.20
C ILE A 161 -29.28 21.60 11.71
N ILE A 162 -30.51 21.34 12.17
CA ILE A 162 -31.31 20.19 11.76
C ILE A 162 -31.83 20.45 10.33
N PRO A 163 -31.47 19.59 9.34
CA PRO A 163 -31.92 19.73 7.97
C PRO A 163 -33.38 19.25 7.83
N ALA A 164 -34.30 20.10 8.26
CA ALA A 164 -35.74 19.86 8.34
C ALA A 164 -36.51 21.12 7.95
N HIS A 165 -37.81 20.98 7.67
CA HIS A 165 -38.68 22.13 7.51
C HIS A 165 -39.02 22.70 8.89
N HIS A 166 -38.61 23.94 9.15
CA HIS A 166 -38.83 24.61 10.43
C HIS A 166 -40.12 25.40 10.36
N VAL A 167 -41.03 25.13 11.29
CA VAL A 167 -42.33 25.79 11.35
C VAL A 167 -42.51 26.38 12.74
N ASP A 168 -42.80 27.68 12.77
CA ASP A 168 -43.23 28.36 13.97
C ASP A 168 -44.65 27.90 14.31
N SER A 169 -44.84 27.34 15.50
CA SER A 169 -46.11 26.74 15.90
C SER A 169 -46.34 26.85 17.39
N GLU A 170 -47.55 27.26 17.76
CA GLU A 170 -48.00 27.32 19.16
C GLU A 170 -48.01 25.93 19.83
N LEU A 171 -48.08 24.85 19.04
CA LEU A 171 -47.90 23.47 19.52
C LEU A 171 -46.58 23.29 20.29
N ALA A 172 -45.49 23.94 19.86
CA ALA A 172 -44.21 23.86 20.56
C ALA A 172 -44.23 24.60 21.91
N ASN A 173 -45.05 25.66 22.03
CA ASN A 173 -45.29 26.34 23.31
C ASN A 173 -46.11 25.46 24.25
N VAL A 174 -47.16 24.82 23.74
CA VAL A 174 -48.01 23.90 24.52
C VAL A 174 -47.21 22.69 25.02
N ALA A 175 -46.32 22.15 24.19
CA ALA A 175 -45.41 21.08 24.60
C ALA A 175 -44.30 21.55 25.57
N GLY A 176 -44.12 22.87 25.74
CA GLY A 176 -43.08 23.51 26.55
C GLY A 176 -41.66 23.33 26.00
N ARG A 177 -41.52 22.81 24.77
CA ARG A 177 -40.24 22.49 24.10
C ARG A 177 -40.45 22.21 22.61
N PRO A 178 -39.41 22.35 21.77
CA PRO A 178 -39.49 22.02 20.35
C PRO A 178 -39.89 20.56 20.10
N LEU A 179 -40.74 20.33 19.10
CA LEU A 179 -41.18 19.00 18.67
C LEU A 179 -40.57 18.65 17.31
N VAL A 180 -40.08 17.43 17.16
CA VAL A 180 -39.56 16.93 15.88
C VAL A 180 -40.41 15.78 15.37
N ILE A 181 -40.92 15.90 14.15
CA ILE A 181 -41.81 14.91 13.54
C ILE A 181 -41.13 14.32 12.30
N ARG A 182 -41.15 12.99 12.20
CA ARG A 182 -40.52 12.26 11.07
C ARG A 182 -41.31 11.04 10.65
N ALA A 183 -41.07 10.54 9.45
CA ALA A 183 -41.54 9.22 9.04
C ALA A 183 -40.88 8.13 9.91
N ALA A 184 -41.68 7.20 10.41
CA ALA A 184 -41.21 6.02 11.14
C ALA A 184 -40.41 5.13 10.17
N PRO A 185 -39.17 4.73 10.50
CA PRO A 185 -38.32 4.06 9.54
C PRO A 185 -38.63 2.57 9.52
N HIS A 186 -38.82 1.98 8.34
CA HIS A 186 -38.54 0.56 8.13
C HIS A 186 -37.02 0.26 7.99
N GLY A 187 -36.13 1.16 8.47
CA GLY A 187 -34.69 1.14 8.18
C GLY A 187 -33.79 1.39 9.40
N TRP A 188 -32.78 0.53 9.54
CA TRP A 188 -31.74 0.37 10.57
C TRP A 188 -30.94 1.65 10.97
N ASN A 189 -31.55 2.65 11.60
CA ASN A 189 -30.78 3.58 12.44
C ASN A 189 -31.34 3.62 13.87
N VAL A 190 -30.86 2.68 14.68
CA VAL A 190 -31.27 2.48 16.09
C VAL A 190 -30.77 3.62 17.00
N PHE A 191 -29.85 4.45 16.53
CA PHE A 191 -29.23 5.54 17.29
C PHE A 191 -29.71 6.94 16.86
N TRP A 192 -30.83 7.03 16.14
CA TRP A 192 -31.54 8.30 15.89
C TRP A 192 -32.64 8.48 16.94
N PRO A 193 -32.65 9.56 17.75
CA PRO A 193 -32.46 10.95 17.32
C PRO A 193 -31.08 11.58 17.63
N TRP A 194 -30.09 10.80 18.05
CA TRP A 194 -28.83 11.33 18.61
C TRP A 194 -27.70 11.57 17.61
N ILE A 195 -27.72 10.87 16.48
CA ILE A 195 -26.61 10.85 15.53
C ILE A 195 -27.18 11.03 14.14
N SER A 196 -27.10 12.26 13.62
CA SER A 196 -27.36 12.57 12.22
C SER A 196 -26.36 11.85 11.33
N GLY A 197 -26.69 11.67 10.05
CA GLY A 197 -25.79 10.95 9.15
C GLY A 197 -24.37 11.53 9.13
N LEU A 198 -24.21 12.83 9.35
CA LEU A 198 -22.90 13.49 9.43
C LEU A 198 -22.07 13.07 10.65
N GLU A 199 -22.71 12.92 11.80
CA GLU A 199 -22.07 12.44 13.02
C GLU A 199 -21.76 10.94 12.92
N PHE A 200 -22.61 10.16 12.26
CA PHE A 200 -22.31 8.75 11.96
C PHE A 200 -21.07 8.62 11.07
N VAL A 201 -20.97 9.44 10.04
CA VAL A 201 -19.78 9.51 9.18
C VAL A 201 -18.56 9.98 9.98
N PHE A 202 -18.70 10.99 10.84
CA PHE A 202 -17.61 11.47 11.69
C PHE A 202 -17.11 10.39 12.66
N TYR A 203 -17.99 9.79 13.46
CA TYR A 203 -17.65 8.77 14.46
C TYR A 203 -17.21 7.46 13.81
N GLY A 204 -17.83 7.05 12.70
CA GLY A 204 -17.43 5.90 11.91
C GLY A 204 -16.01 6.07 11.33
N MET A 205 -15.69 7.26 10.81
CA MET A 205 -14.36 7.57 10.30
C MET A 205 -13.33 7.75 11.43
N ALA A 206 -13.73 8.23 12.60
CA ALA A 206 -12.86 8.30 13.79
C ALA A 206 -12.54 6.90 14.35
N ALA A 207 -13.52 6.00 14.37
CA ALA A 207 -13.34 4.59 14.73
C ALA A 207 -12.45 3.87 13.71
N LEU A 208 -12.70 4.06 12.42
CA LEU A 208 -11.87 3.51 11.34
C LEU A 208 -10.41 4.01 11.43
N GLY A 209 -10.20 5.31 11.64
CA GLY A 209 -8.88 5.90 11.84
C GLY A 209 -8.16 5.34 13.06
N SER A 210 -8.89 5.10 14.15
CA SER A 210 -8.34 4.50 15.38
C SER A 210 -7.99 3.02 15.17
N CYS A 211 -8.85 2.24 14.52
CA CYS A 211 -8.63 0.82 14.21
C CYS A 211 -7.47 0.62 13.24
N LEU A 212 -7.38 1.45 12.19
CA LEU A 212 -6.25 1.45 11.24
C LEU A 212 -4.92 1.65 11.97
N GLN A 213 -4.89 2.49 13.01
CA GLN A 213 -3.69 2.69 13.82
C GLN A 213 -3.36 1.45 14.65
N PHE A 214 -4.31 0.77 15.30
CA PHE A 214 -4.01 -0.47 16.03
C PHE A 214 -3.52 -1.61 15.12
N VAL A 215 -3.97 -1.65 13.86
CA VAL A 215 -3.50 -2.62 12.86
C VAL A 215 -2.10 -2.26 12.32
N VAL A 216 -1.84 -0.97 12.05
CA VAL A 216 -0.54 -0.49 11.54
C VAL A 216 0.55 -0.46 12.63
N PHE A 217 0.18 -0.28 13.90
CA PHE A 217 1.11 -0.13 15.02
C PHE A 217 1.29 -1.40 15.86
N LYS A 218 1.10 -2.61 15.30
CA LYS A 218 1.65 -3.81 15.96
C LYS A 218 3.16 -3.61 16.05
N PRO A 219 3.75 -3.38 17.24
CA PRO A 219 5.19 -3.18 17.33
C PRO A 219 5.84 -4.47 16.88
N LYS A 220 6.89 -4.35 16.06
CA LYS A 220 7.81 -5.43 15.76
C LYS A 220 8.14 -6.15 17.08
N ASP A 221 7.79 -7.43 17.19
CA ASP A 221 8.37 -8.25 18.25
C ASP A 221 9.89 -8.21 18.00
N SER A 222 10.58 -7.44 18.82
CA SER A 222 12.03 -7.28 18.81
C SER A 222 12.69 -8.54 19.39
N SER A 223 12.29 -9.70 18.90
CA SER A 223 12.85 -11.02 19.20
C SER A 223 13.20 -11.76 17.91
N ALA A 224 13.67 -11.04 16.89
CA ALA A 224 14.29 -11.62 15.70
C ALA A 224 15.55 -10.81 15.29
N GLU A 225 16.35 -10.38 16.27
CA GLU A 225 17.77 -10.14 16.05
C GLU A 225 18.54 -11.41 16.45
N SER A 226 18.40 -12.46 15.64
CA SER A 226 19.32 -13.59 15.62
C SER A 226 19.13 -14.43 14.34
N GLY A 227 19.85 -14.09 13.28
CA GLY A 227 20.25 -15.04 12.23
C GLY A 227 19.19 -15.97 11.62
N THR A 228 17.93 -15.55 11.45
CA THR A 228 16.89 -16.44 10.90
C THR A 228 17.02 -16.56 9.37
N GLU A 229 16.96 -17.80 8.88
CA GLU A 229 17.05 -18.17 7.46
C GLU A 229 15.77 -17.87 6.66
N GLY A 230 14.99 -16.86 7.04
CA GLY A 230 13.71 -16.49 6.41
C GLY A 230 13.72 -15.13 5.72
N MET A 231 12.71 -14.90 4.86
CA MET A 231 12.36 -13.57 4.34
C MET A 231 11.38 -12.91 5.32
N ASP A 232 11.68 -11.68 5.77
CA ASP A 232 10.75 -10.92 6.61
C ASP A 232 9.61 -10.40 5.73
N VAL A 233 8.40 -10.94 5.94
CA VAL A 233 7.16 -10.47 5.28
C VAL A 233 6.30 -9.81 6.35
N PRO A 234 6.32 -8.46 6.47
CA PRO A 234 5.55 -7.76 7.48
C PRO A 234 4.06 -8.03 7.28
N GLY A 235 3.38 -8.55 8.32
CA GLY A 235 1.98 -8.97 8.20
C GLY A 235 1.03 -7.86 7.75
N VAL A 236 1.26 -6.62 8.18
CA VAL A 236 0.46 -5.46 7.74
C VAL A 236 0.70 -5.15 6.27
N GLU A 237 1.95 -5.15 5.83
CA GLU A 237 2.29 -4.88 4.44
C GLU A 237 1.71 -5.95 3.51
N TYR A 238 1.78 -7.23 3.92
CA TYR A 238 1.16 -8.35 3.23
C TYR A 238 -0.35 -8.16 3.04
N GLU A 239 -1.08 -7.81 4.10
CA GLU A 239 -2.52 -7.60 4.03
C GLU A 239 -2.89 -6.39 3.17
N LEU A 240 -2.16 -5.28 3.30
CA LEU A 240 -2.35 -4.09 2.48
C LEU A 240 -2.04 -4.37 1.00
N ALA A 241 -1.01 -5.16 0.70
CA ALA A 241 -0.68 -5.60 -0.64
C ALA A 241 -1.79 -6.45 -1.26
N ARG A 242 -2.33 -7.40 -0.50
CA ARG A 242 -3.44 -8.26 -0.93
C ARG A 242 -4.70 -7.43 -1.22
N LEU A 243 -5.03 -6.49 -0.33
CA LEU A 243 -6.13 -5.55 -0.53
C LEU A 243 -5.92 -4.69 -1.78
N ASN A 244 -4.74 -4.10 -1.94
CA ASN A 244 -4.44 -3.25 -3.09
C ASN A 244 -4.50 -4.03 -4.42
N THR A 245 -4.05 -5.28 -4.43
CA THR A 245 -4.12 -6.16 -5.61
C THR A 245 -5.58 -6.49 -5.95
N THR A 246 -6.38 -6.85 -4.95
CA THR A 246 -7.82 -7.16 -5.09
C THR A 246 -8.62 -5.96 -5.62
N PHE A 247 -8.32 -4.76 -5.12
CA PHE A 247 -9.02 -3.52 -5.48
C PHE A 247 -8.19 -2.64 -6.43
N SER A 248 -7.36 -3.25 -7.29
CA SER A 248 -6.43 -2.52 -8.16
C SER A 248 -7.14 -1.52 -9.10
N GLY A 249 -8.34 -1.82 -9.60
CA GLY A 249 -9.14 -0.87 -10.39
C GLY A 249 -9.58 0.37 -9.60
N THR A 250 -9.92 0.20 -8.32
CA THR A 250 -10.20 1.32 -7.41
C THR A 250 -8.92 2.10 -7.13
N ALA A 251 -7.79 1.42 -6.91
CA ALA A 251 -6.50 2.06 -6.71
C ALA A 251 -6.08 2.91 -7.92
N VAL A 252 -6.27 2.43 -9.15
CA VAL A 252 -6.07 3.20 -10.39
C VAL A 252 -7.00 4.40 -10.46
N SER A 253 -8.27 4.24 -10.08
CA SER A 253 -9.24 5.35 -10.06
C SER A 253 -8.83 6.45 -9.07
N ILE A 254 -8.33 6.08 -7.90
CA ILE A 254 -7.76 7.01 -6.92
C ILE A 254 -6.47 7.63 -7.48
N GLY A 255 -5.62 6.85 -8.15
CA GLY A 255 -4.39 7.33 -8.79
C GLY A 255 -4.66 8.38 -9.87
N ASN A 256 -5.75 8.22 -10.63
CA ASN A 256 -6.23 9.23 -11.58
C ASN A 256 -6.76 10.48 -10.88
N LEU A 257 -7.42 10.33 -9.72
CA LEU A 257 -7.85 11.45 -8.89
C LEU A 257 -6.64 12.24 -8.36
N GLU A 258 -5.56 11.58 -7.93
CA GLU A 258 -4.31 12.24 -7.55
C GLU A 258 -3.79 13.12 -8.68
N THR A 259 -3.77 12.59 -9.92
CA THR A 259 -3.37 13.35 -11.10
C THR A 259 -4.25 14.59 -11.27
N ARG A 260 -5.58 14.44 -11.24
CA ARG A 260 -6.52 15.56 -11.40
C ARG A 260 -6.33 16.64 -10.34
N LEU A 261 -6.18 16.25 -9.08
CA LEU A 261 -5.97 17.16 -7.95
C LEU A 261 -4.60 17.87 -7.97
N ARG A 262 -3.66 17.40 -8.78
CA ARG A 262 -2.29 17.94 -8.91
C ARG A 262 -1.93 18.30 -10.35
N ALA A 263 -2.91 18.40 -11.24
CA ALA A 263 -2.72 18.57 -12.68
C ALA A 263 -1.76 19.72 -13.02
N ARG A 264 -1.93 20.89 -12.38
CA ARG A 264 -1.06 22.06 -12.59
C ARG A 264 0.42 21.80 -12.25
N LYS A 265 0.70 20.96 -11.26
CA LYS A 265 2.08 20.62 -10.85
C LYS A 265 2.65 19.53 -11.77
N LEU A 266 1.84 18.56 -12.17
CA LEU A 266 2.26 17.44 -13.02
C LEU A 266 2.45 17.86 -14.49
N GLN A 267 1.63 18.79 -15.00
CA GLN A 267 1.82 19.38 -16.34
C GLN A 267 3.16 20.10 -16.53
N ARG A 268 3.87 20.41 -15.44
CA ARG A 268 5.21 21.03 -15.48
C ARG A 268 6.34 20.00 -15.38
N LYS A 269 6.01 18.71 -15.28
CA LYS A 269 6.96 17.61 -15.16
C LYS A 269 6.82 16.79 -16.43
N ASP A 270 7.59 17.10 -17.46
CA ASP A 270 7.69 16.20 -18.60
C ASP A 270 8.59 15.02 -18.25
N VAL A 271 8.28 13.85 -18.81
CA VAL A 271 9.11 12.65 -18.63
C VAL A 271 10.11 12.64 -19.77
N GLU A 272 11.23 13.34 -19.54
CA GLU A 272 12.32 13.47 -20.50
C GLU A 272 13.43 12.47 -20.21
N ARG A 273 13.93 11.85 -21.27
CA ARG A 273 15.05 10.91 -21.33
C ARG A 273 15.02 9.84 -20.23
N PRO A 274 13.89 9.16 -19.94
CA PRO A 274 13.83 8.20 -18.85
C PRO A 274 14.84 7.07 -19.03
N VAL A 275 15.43 6.60 -17.93
CA VAL A 275 16.40 5.50 -17.93
C VAL A 275 15.72 4.22 -17.47
N PHE A 276 15.83 3.16 -18.25
CA PHE A 276 15.28 1.85 -17.93
C PHE A 276 16.41 0.84 -17.78
N ILE A 277 16.65 0.37 -16.56
CA ILE A 277 17.55 -0.75 -16.30
C ILE A 277 16.73 -2.03 -16.35
N THR A 278 17.05 -2.92 -17.29
CA THR A 278 16.25 -4.13 -17.52
C THR A 278 17.09 -5.32 -17.98
N GLY A 279 16.49 -6.51 -18.04
CA GLY A 279 17.18 -7.76 -18.31
C GLY A 279 16.85 -8.82 -17.26
N LEU A 280 17.46 -9.99 -17.39
CA LEU A 280 17.25 -11.06 -16.43
C LEU A 280 17.76 -10.67 -15.04
N ALA A 281 17.02 -11.09 -14.01
CA ALA A 281 17.47 -10.93 -12.63
C ALA A 281 18.87 -11.53 -12.43
N ARG A 282 19.62 -11.01 -11.45
CA ARG A 282 21.00 -11.45 -11.13
C ARG A 282 22.06 -11.12 -12.21
N ALA A 283 21.73 -10.27 -13.19
CA ALA A 283 22.69 -9.71 -14.16
C ALA A 283 23.49 -8.49 -13.63
N GLY A 284 23.18 -7.98 -12.43
CA GLY A 284 23.80 -6.76 -11.89
C GLY A 284 22.92 -5.49 -11.99
N THR A 285 21.66 -5.65 -12.38
CA THR A 285 20.68 -4.54 -12.50
C THR A 285 20.51 -3.72 -11.21
N THR A 286 20.55 -4.36 -10.03
CA THR A 286 20.38 -3.65 -8.75
C THR A 286 21.56 -2.74 -8.44
N PHE A 287 22.79 -3.19 -8.73
CA PHE A 287 23.98 -2.35 -8.56
C PHE A 287 23.90 -1.10 -9.44
N LEU A 288 23.55 -1.28 -10.72
CA LEU A 288 23.36 -0.16 -11.65
C LEU A 288 22.25 0.78 -11.19
N LEU A 289 21.15 0.25 -10.66
CA LEU A 289 20.06 1.06 -10.11
C LEU A 289 20.54 1.94 -8.96
N GLU A 290 21.21 1.35 -7.96
CA GLU A 290 21.70 2.11 -6.82
C GLU A 290 22.76 3.14 -7.21
N LEU A 291 23.63 2.80 -8.16
CA LEU A 291 24.67 3.71 -8.64
C LEU A 291 24.06 4.92 -9.36
N VAL A 292 23.16 4.69 -10.31
CA VAL A 292 22.52 5.79 -11.08
C VAL A 292 21.60 6.62 -10.19
N ALA A 293 20.94 6.01 -9.20
CA ALA A 293 20.08 6.70 -8.25
C ALA A 293 20.81 7.68 -7.32
N GLU A 294 22.14 7.63 -7.22
CA GLU A 294 22.91 8.66 -6.48
C GLU A 294 22.91 10.02 -7.17
N HIS A 295 22.60 10.07 -8.46
CA HIS A 295 22.56 11.33 -9.19
C HIS A 295 21.40 12.21 -8.67
N PRO A 296 21.65 13.46 -8.23
CA PRO A 296 20.62 14.29 -7.57
C PRO A 296 19.37 14.58 -8.40
N SER A 297 19.47 14.51 -9.73
CA SER A 297 18.34 14.72 -10.64
C SER A 297 17.47 13.48 -10.86
N ILE A 298 17.90 12.31 -10.39
CA ILE A 298 17.21 11.05 -10.64
C ILE A 298 16.07 10.84 -9.64
N ALA A 299 14.92 10.43 -10.15
CA ALA A 299 13.80 9.95 -9.36
C ALA A 299 13.51 8.48 -9.71
N ALA A 300 13.49 7.62 -8.70
CA ALA A 300 13.12 6.22 -8.82
C ALA A 300 12.02 5.86 -7.82
N HIS A 301 11.36 4.73 -8.06
CA HIS A 301 10.59 4.08 -7.01
C HIS A 301 11.47 3.66 -5.85
N CYS A 302 10.95 3.77 -4.64
CA CYS A 302 11.63 3.34 -3.41
C CYS A 302 10.78 2.31 -2.67
N TYR A 303 11.40 1.52 -1.79
CA TYR A 303 10.67 0.54 -0.94
C TYR A 303 9.43 1.12 -0.26
N ARG A 304 9.47 2.38 0.20
CA ARG A 304 8.33 3.07 0.82
C ARG A 304 7.12 3.27 -0.09
N ASP A 305 7.25 3.13 -1.41
CA ASP A 305 6.12 3.30 -2.34
C ASP A 305 5.18 2.09 -2.34
N TYR A 306 5.67 0.95 -1.89
CA TYR A 306 4.88 -0.25 -1.69
C TYR A 306 4.11 -0.15 -0.35
N PRO A 307 2.88 -0.69 -0.24
CA PRO A 307 2.11 -1.45 -1.24
C PRO A 307 1.25 -0.64 -2.22
N PHE A 308 1.05 0.66 -1.98
CA PHE A 308 0.08 1.48 -2.72
C PHE A 308 0.69 2.21 -3.93
N LEU A 309 1.26 1.42 -4.85
CA LEU A 309 1.99 1.91 -6.02
C LEU A 309 1.13 2.74 -6.99
N MET A 310 -0.17 2.46 -7.10
CA MET A 310 -1.07 3.20 -8.00
C MET A 310 -1.38 4.61 -7.49
N THR A 311 -1.20 4.86 -6.18
CA THR A 311 -1.53 6.11 -5.48
C THR A 311 -0.32 6.65 -4.71
N PRO A 312 0.80 6.93 -5.39
CA PRO A 312 2.06 7.21 -4.71
C PRO A 312 2.00 8.54 -3.94
N LEU A 313 1.23 9.54 -4.37
CA LEU A 313 1.21 10.85 -3.71
C LEU A 313 0.52 10.81 -2.35
N LEU A 314 -0.65 10.18 -2.28
CA LEU A 314 -1.43 9.99 -1.05
C LEU A 314 -0.68 9.08 -0.09
N TRP A 315 -0.15 7.97 -0.59
CA TRP A 315 0.59 7.01 0.23
C TRP A 315 1.84 7.63 0.84
N ASN A 316 2.69 8.27 0.04
CA ASN A 316 3.88 8.95 0.57
C ASN A 316 3.50 10.11 1.50
N GLY A 317 2.41 10.84 1.21
CA GLY A 317 1.88 11.87 2.10
C GLY A 317 1.40 11.32 3.44
N PHE A 318 0.85 10.12 3.46
CA PHE A 318 0.45 9.41 4.67
C PHE A 318 1.69 8.92 5.42
N VAL A 319 2.52 8.07 4.81
CA VAL A 319 3.68 7.44 5.47
C VAL A 319 4.68 8.48 5.99
N SER A 320 4.92 9.58 5.26
CA SER A 320 5.83 10.65 5.71
C SER A 320 5.42 11.31 7.03
N ARG A 321 4.13 11.30 7.40
CA ARG A 321 3.65 11.82 8.70
C ARG A 321 3.94 10.89 9.87
N PHE A 322 4.35 9.66 9.59
CA PHE A 322 4.58 8.60 10.58
C PHE A 322 5.97 7.97 10.48
N ALA A 323 6.79 8.38 9.51
CA ALA A 323 8.11 7.79 9.27
C ALA A 323 9.09 8.16 10.40
N ALA A 324 9.47 7.16 11.21
CA ALA A 324 10.71 7.19 11.98
C ALA A 324 11.89 6.79 11.07
N LYS A 325 13.10 7.30 11.34
CA LYS A 325 14.31 6.89 10.58
C LYS A 325 14.53 5.38 10.73
N SER A 326 14.47 4.65 9.62
CA SER A 326 14.72 3.20 9.58
C SER A 326 16.22 2.91 9.51
N LYS A 327 16.67 1.85 10.20
CA LYS A 327 18.05 1.35 10.09
C LYS A 327 18.22 0.56 8.79
N PRO A 328 19.39 0.62 8.11
CA PRO A 328 19.66 -0.22 6.95
C PRO A 328 19.58 -1.72 7.29
N VAL A 329 18.93 -2.50 6.43
CA VAL A 329 18.79 -3.96 6.55
C VAL A 329 19.27 -4.62 5.26
N GLU A 330 19.97 -5.75 5.34
CA GLU A 330 20.33 -6.51 4.14
C GLU A 330 19.07 -7.03 3.45
N ARG A 331 18.95 -6.81 2.14
CA ARG A 331 17.74 -7.19 1.39
C ARG A 331 17.56 -8.71 1.33
N ALA A 332 16.32 -9.17 1.06
CA ALA A 332 15.94 -10.59 1.04
C ALA A 332 16.79 -11.47 0.09
N HIS A 333 17.47 -10.87 -0.88
CA HIS A 333 18.38 -11.59 -1.77
C HIS A 333 19.70 -12.01 -1.13
N LYS A 334 20.07 -11.50 0.07
CA LYS A 334 21.31 -11.81 0.80
C LYS A 334 22.55 -11.80 -0.11
N ASP A 335 22.77 -10.66 -0.74
CA ASP A 335 23.88 -10.42 -1.65
C ASP A 335 24.74 -9.22 -1.25
N GLY A 336 24.72 -8.86 0.04
CA GLY A 336 25.54 -7.78 0.59
C GLY A 336 25.03 -6.37 0.30
N ILE A 337 23.83 -6.23 -0.28
CA ILE A 337 23.19 -4.94 -0.52
C ILE A 337 22.28 -4.59 0.67
N PHE A 338 22.56 -3.45 1.31
CA PHE A 338 21.81 -2.92 2.44
C PHE A 338 20.84 -1.85 2.00
N ILE A 339 19.57 -2.04 2.31
CA ILE A 339 18.46 -1.19 1.87
C ILE A 339 17.83 -0.45 3.05
N THR A 340 17.26 0.70 2.75
CA THR A 340 16.37 1.45 3.63
C THR A 340 15.01 1.62 2.94
N ALA A 341 14.03 2.16 3.66
CA ALA A 341 12.73 2.53 3.06
C ALA A 341 12.87 3.52 1.88
N ASP A 342 13.97 4.27 1.82
CA ASP A 342 14.27 5.25 0.77
C ASP A 342 15.14 4.70 -0.37
N SER A 343 15.64 3.47 -0.25
CA SER A 343 16.46 2.85 -1.28
C SER A 343 15.62 2.57 -2.54
N PRO A 344 16.19 2.77 -3.75
CA PRO A 344 15.48 2.54 -4.99
C PRO A 344 15.18 1.05 -5.21
N GLU A 345 14.03 0.70 -5.77
CA GLU A 345 13.63 -0.71 -5.99
C GLU A 345 12.71 -0.91 -7.21
N ALA A 346 12.69 -2.16 -7.70
CA ALA A 346 11.89 -2.66 -8.81
C ALA A 346 10.41 -2.86 -8.44
N LEU A 347 9.59 -1.81 -8.56
CA LEU A 347 8.20 -1.86 -8.06
C LEU A 347 7.13 -1.55 -9.13
N GLU A 348 7.49 -1.52 -10.41
CA GLU A 348 6.52 -1.16 -11.46
C GLU A 348 5.66 -2.33 -11.94
N GLU A 349 6.06 -3.57 -11.66
CA GLU A 349 5.40 -4.76 -12.22
C GLU A 349 3.90 -4.87 -11.87
N PRO A 350 3.43 -4.51 -10.66
CA PRO A 350 2.00 -4.47 -10.36
C PRO A 350 1.20 -3.52 -11.26
N ILE A 351 1.82 -2.46 -11.78
CA ILE A 351 1.20 -1.55 -12.75
C ILE A 351 1.04 -2.28 -14.09
N TRP A 352 2.09 -2.93 -14.57
CA TRP A 352 2.05 -3.71 -15.80
C TRP A 352 1.01 -4.82 -15.75
N MET A 353 0.99 -5.63 -14.68
CA MET A 353 0.04 -6.72 -14.50
C MET A 353 -1.42 -6.26 -14.47
N HIS A 354 -1.71 -5.04 -13.97
CA HIS A 354 -3.07 -4.51 -13.97
C HIS A 354 -3.56 -4.21 -15.39
N PHE A 355 -2.73 -3.59 -16.22
CA PHE A 355 -3.13 -3.15 -17.57
C PHE A 355 -2.93 -4.23 -18.64
N PHE A 356 -2.09 -5.21 -18.38
CA PHE A 356 -1.79 -6.33 -19.27
C PHE A 356 -1.74 -7.64 -18.44
N PRO A 357 -2.90 -8.24 -18.14
CA PRO A 357 -3.00 -9.38 -17.22
C PRO A 357 -2.29 -10.66 -17.72
N HIS A 358 -2.05 -10.76 -19.03
CA HIS A 358 -1.43 -11.92 -19.67
C HIS A 358 0.11 -11.94 -19.60
N LEU A 359 0.77 -10.90 -19.06
CA LEU A 359 2.23 -10.73 -19.14
C LEU A 359 3.07 -11.80 -18.42
N HIS A 360 2.44 -12.64 -17.60
CA HIS A 360 3.08 -13.76 -16.89
C HIS A 360 2.35 -15.09 -17.10
N GLU A 361 1.47 -15.16 -18.11
CA GLU A 361 0.73 -16.38 -18.43
C GLU A 361 1.56 -17.31 -19.33
N VAL A 362 1.86 -18.51 -18.83
CA VAL A 362 2.65 -19.47 -19.62
C VAL A 362 1.93 -19.86 -20.90
N GLY A 363 2.69 -19.88 -22.00
CA GLY A 363 2.18 -20.24 -23.33
C GLY A 363 1.73 -19.03 -24.15
N HIS A 364 1.81 -17.82 -23.59
CA HIS A 364 1.62 -16.57 -24.32
C HIS A 364 2.96 -15.89 -24.63
N GLN A 365 2.93 -15.02 -25.63
CA GLN A 365 4.01 -14.07 -25.91
C GLN A 365 3.97 -12.95 -24.86
N HIS A 366 5.10 -12.65 -24.23
CA HIS A 366 5.23 -11.59 -23.23
C HIS A 366 5.84 -10.30 -23.79
N SER A 367 6.39 -10.34 -25.01
CA SER A 367 6.91 -9.13 -25.65
C SER A 367 5.79 -8.23 -26.12
N LEU A 368 5.95 -6.93 -25.85
CA LEU A 368 5.03 -5.89 -26.30
C LEU A 368 5.69 -5.09 -27.43
N ALA A 369 5.08 -5.16 -28.59
CA ALA A 369 5.41 -4.41 -29.78
C ALA A 369 4.86 -2.97 -29.70
N PRO A 370 5.35 -2.04 -30.53
CA PRO A 370 4.79 -0.68 -30.60
C PRO A 370 3.28 -0.64 -30.92
N GLU A 371 2.75 -1.67 -31.57
CA GLU A 371 1.35 -1.78 -32.01
C GLU A 371 0.39 -2.21 -30.89
N ASP A 372 0.87 -2.77 -29.78
CA ASP A 372 0.08 -3.31 -28.66
C ASP A 372 -0.55 -2.21 -27.77
N ARG A 373 -0.99 -1.11 -28.38
CA ARG A 373 -1.42 0.14 -27.76
C ARG A 373 -2.47 -0.08 -26.67
N ASN A 374 -2.17 0.42 -25.48
CA ASN A 374 -3.15 0.55 -24.41
C ASN A 374 -3.21 2.02 -23.98
N ALA A 375 -4.20 2.77 -24.49
CA ALA A 375 -4.31 4.21 -24.22
C ALA A 375 -4.53 4.55 -22.74
N ALA A 376 -5.19 3.65 -21.99
CA ALA A 376 -5.39 3.83 -20.55
C ALA A 376 -4.06 3.66 -19.79
N PHE A 377 -3.28 2.63 -20.15
CA PHE A 377 -1.93 2.43 -19.62
C PHE A 377 -1.00 3.58 -19.99
N ASP A 378 -0.92 3.97 -21.27
CA ASP A 378 0.00 5.03 -21.74
C ASP A 378 -0.17 6.32 -20.95
N ARG A 379 -1.43 6.73 -20.73
CA ARG A 379 -1.75 7.89 -19.91
C ARG A 379 -1.39 7.67 -18.45
N PHE A 380 -1.88 6.57 -17.85
CA PHE A 380 -1.66 6.29 -16.43
C PHE A 380 -0.17 6.19 -16.10
N TYR A 381 0.60 5.46 -16.89
CA TYR A 381 2.01 5.23 -16.69
C TYR A 381 2.80 6.54 -16.81
N ARG A 382 2.53 7.36 -17.85
CA ARG A 382 3.17 8.69 -17.98
C ARG A 382 2.88 9.56 -16.75
N GLU A 383 1.60 9.70 -16.37
CA GLU A 383 1.21 10.48 -15.19
C GLU A 383 1.81 9.92 -13.91
N HIS A 384 1.95 8.59 -13.81
CA HIS A 384 2.59 7.92 -12.70
C HIS A 384 4.07 8.27 -12.57
N LEU A 385 4.83 8.27 -13.68
CA LEU A 385 6.22 8.70 -13.68
C LEU A 385 6.34 10.18 -13.25
N GLN A 386 5.43 11.04 -13.71
CA GLN A 386 5.37 12.44 -13.27
C GLN A 386 5.13 12.59 -11.76
N LYS A 387 4.27 11.73 -11.17
CA LYS A 387 4.03 11.70 -9.73
C LYS A 387 5.30 11.31 -8.95
N ILE A 388 6.08 10.34 -9.44
CA ILE A 388 7.36 9.98 -8.82
C ILE A 388 8.40 11.10 -8.95
N LEU A 389 8.53 11.71 -10.13
CA LEU A 389 9.37 12.90 -10.34
C LEU A 389 9.02 14.05 -9.39
N LEU A 390 7.71 14.27 -9.17
CA LEU A 390 7.22 15.27 -8.22
C LEU A 390 7.58 14.91 -6.77
N LEU A 391 7.40 13.65 -6.36
CA LEU A 391 7.66 13.20 -4.99
C LEU A 391 9.13 13.24 -4.60
N ARG A 392 10.00 12.82 -5.52
CA ARG A 392 11.46 12.76 -5.29
C ARG A 392 12.16 14.05 -5.67
N GLN A 393 11.44 15.01 -6.23
CA GLN A 393 11.97 16.28 -6.74
C GLN A 393 13.02 16.11 -7.85
N GLY A 394 13.06 14.95 -8.51
CA GLY A 394 13.92 14.70 -9.65
C GLY A 394 13.40 15.35 -10.94
N THR A 395 14.27 15.36 -11.95
CA THR A 395 13.98 15.79 -13.32
C THR A 395 14.07 14.66 -14.33
N ARG A 396 14.65 13.51 -13.96
CA ARG A 396 14.79 12.35 -14.83
C ARG A 396 14.37 11.07 -14.12
N TYR A 397 13.54 10.27 -14.77
CA TYR A 397 13.03 9.03 -14.18
C TYR A 397 14.02 7.88 -14.37
N LEU A 398 14.21 7.07 -13.33
CA LEU A 398 14.96 5.82 -13.37
C LEU A 398 14.05 4.67 -12.98
N SER A 399 13.86 3.76 -13.94
CA SER A 399 13.18 2.49 -13.76
C SER A 399 14.20 1.37 -13.57
N LYS A 400 13.88 0.42 -12.71
CA LYS A 400 14.42 -0.93 -12.82
C LYS A 400 13.27 -1.91 -12.87
N GLY A 401 13.21 -2.74 -13.90
CA GLY A 401 12.18 -3.75 -14.08
C GLY A 401 12.73 -4.88 -14.94
N ASN A 402 12.81 -6.11 -14.40
CA ASN A 402 13.45 -7.22 -15.12
C ASN A 402 12.68 -7.56 -16.41
N TYR A 403 11.35 -7.55 -16.33
CA TYR A 403 10.45 -7.88 -17.46
C TYR A 403 10.36 -6.79 -18.53
N ASN A 404 10.79 -5.55 -18.23
CA ASN A 404 10.83 -4.47 -19.21
C ASN A 404 11.69 -4.81 -20.43
N VAL A 405 12.56 -5.84 -20.35
CA VAL A 405 13.40 -6.31 -21.46
C VAL A 405 12.54 -6.74 -22.64
N THR A 406 11.40 -7.38 -22.37
CA THR A 406 10.42 -7.79 -23.39
C THR A 406 9.55 -6.63 -23.88
N ARG A 407 9.56 -5.51 -23.17
CA ARG A 407 8.72 -4.33 -23.39
C ARG A 407 9.51 -3.13 -23.96
N ILE A 408 10.79 -3.32 -24.29
CA ILE A 408 11.66 -2.27 -24.81
C ILE A 408 11.03 -1.58 -26.04
N PRO A 409 10.52 -2.29 -27.07
CA PRO A 409 9.89 -1.62 -28.22
C PRO A 409 8.67 -0.77 -27.84
N TYR A 410 7.79 -1.29 -26.97
CA TYR A 410 6.65 -0.55 -26.45
C TYR A 410 7.07 0.72 -25.69
N LEU A 411 8.06 0.60 -24.81
CA LEU A 411 8.58 1.70 -24.01
C LEU A 411 9.27 2.76 -24.87
N ALA A 412 10.01 2.36 -25.90
CA ALA A 412 10.66 3.27 -26.84
C ALA A 412 9.64 4.07 -27.66
N ARG A 413 8.49 3.47 -28.01
CA ARG A 413 7.38 4.23 -28.59
C ARG A 413 6.82 5.25 -27.59
N LEU A 414 6.63 4.84 -26.34
CA LEU A 414 6.03 5.71 -25.31
C LEU A 414 6.96 6.86 -24.91
N PHE A 415 8.27 6.61 -24.92
CA PHE A 415 9.34 7.55 -24.60
C PHE A 415 10.46 7.45 -25.66
N PRO A 416 10.33 8.18 -26.78
CA PRO A 416 11.28 8.12 -27.90
C PRO A 416 12.71 8.56 -27.59
N ASP A 417 12.93 9.16 -26.43
CA ASP A 417 14.22 9.63 -25.92
C ASP A 417 14.73 8.78 -24.74
N ALA A 418 14.11 7.62 -24.47
CA ALA A 418 14.51 6.72 -23.41
C ALA A 418 15.91 6.11 -23.63
N VAL A 419 16.56 5.78 -22.51
CA VAL A 419 17.84 5.05 -22.49
C VAL A 419 17.61 3.70 -21.81
N PHE A 420 17.87 2.60 -22.52
CA PHE A 420 17.74 1.24 -22.00
C PHE A 420 19.12 0.67 -21.68
N ILE A 421 19.32 0.28 -20.42
CA ILE A 421 20.54 -0.35 -19.94
C ILE A 421 20.25 -1.83 -19.71
N VAL A 422 20.88 -2.69 -20.50
CA VAL A 422 20.65 -4.15 -20.47
C VAL A 422 21.94 -4.86 -20.08
N PRO A 423 22.20 -5.10 -18.78
CA PRO A 423 23.33 -5.92 -18.39
C PRO A 423 23.17 -7.36 -18.90
N ILE A 424 24.25 -7.90 -19.44
CA ILE A 424 24.41 -9.31 -19.79
C ILE A 424 25.55 -9.88 -18.94
N ARG A 425 25.41 -11.14 -18.54
CA ARG A 425 26.40 -11.84 -17.73
C ARG A 425 26.71 -13.19 -18.36
N HIS A 426 27.93 -13.67 -18.20
CA HIS A 426 28.38 -14.97 -18.69
C HIS A 426 27.38 -16.07 -18.28
N PRO A 427 26.91 -16.91 -19.22
CA PRO A 427 25.77 -17.80 -18.99
C PRO A 427 25.99 -18.76 -17.82
N HIS A 428 27.19 -19.35 -17.66
CA HIS A 428 27.50 -20.18 -16.49
C HIS A 428 27.29 -19.45 -15.15
N ALA A 429 27.84 -18.24 -15.02
CA ALA A 429 27.77 -17.48 -13.79
C ALA A 429 26.35 -16.97 -13.50
N HIS A 430 25.63 -16.60 -14.57
CA HIS A 430 24.27 -16.10 -14.48
C HIS A 430 23.28 -17.20 -14.09
N VAL A 431 23.28 -18.32 -14.83
CA VAL A 431 22.42 -19.48 -14.56
C VAL A 431 22.67 -20.01 -13.15
N TYR A 432 23.94 -20.18 -12.76
CA TYR A 432 24.27 -20.62 -11.40
C TYR A 432 23.72 -19.65 -10.32
N SER A 433 23.83 -18.34 -10.54
CA SER A 433 23.27 -17.37 -9.60
C SER A 433 21.74 -17.41 -9.53
N LEU A 434 21.06 -17.66 -10.65
CA LEU A 434 19.61 -17.78 -10.71
C LEU A 434 19.13 -19.03 -9.95
N MET A 435 19.76 -20.18 -10.19
CA MET A 435 19.47 -21.43 -9.47
C MET A 435 19.63 -21.28 -7.96
N ARG A 436 20.74 -20.68 -7.51
CA ARG A 436 20.96 -20.43 -6.07
C ARG A 436 19.87 -19.55 -5.48
N GLN A 437 19.44 -18.53 -6.20
CA GLN A 437 18.39 -17.63 -5.74
C GLN A 437 17.03 -18.34 -5.71
N HIS A 438 16.74 -19.18 -6.70
CA HIS A 438 15.54 -20.01 -6.74
C HIS A 438 15.46 -20.92 -5.50
N GLN A 439 16.51 -21.69 -5.22
CA GLN A 439 16.55 -22.59 -4.06
C GLN A 439 16.37 -21.84 -2.73
N ARG A 440 16.93 -20.62 -2.63
CA ARG A 440 16.73 -19.77 -1.46
C ARG A 440 15.26 -19.35 -1.28
N PHE A 441 14.58 -18.95 -2.35
CA PHE A 441 13.16 -18.57 -2.28
C PHE A 441 12.21 -19.75 -2.08
N VAL A 442 12.57 -20.95 -2.58
CA VAL A 442 11.86 -22.19 -2.24
C VAL A 442 11.91 -22.40 -0.73
N ARG A 443 13.09 -22.30 -0.12
CA ARG A 443 13.24 -22.42 1.33
C ARG A 443 12.49 -21.34 2.11
N TYR A 444 12.47 -20.10 1.62
CA TYR A 444 11.68 -19.04 2.26
C TYR A 444 10.18 -19.35 2.24
N ALA A 445 9.67 -19.92 1.15
CA ALA A 445 8.28 -20.36 1.05
C ALA A 445 7.94 -21.55 1.96
N GLU A 446 8.90 -22.45 2.21
CA GLU A 446 8.74 -23.53 3.19
C GLU A 446 8.64 -23.00 4.63
N LEU A 447 9.36 -21.93 4.95
CA LEU A 447 9.38 -21.30 6.27
C LEU A 447 8.18 -20.38 6.52
N ASP A 448 7.69 -19.69 5.48
CA ASP A 448 6.54 -18.80 5.57
C ASP A 448 5.64 -18.95 4.32
N PRO A 449 4.43 -19.53 4.47
CA PRO A 449 3.53 -19.79 3.35
C PRO A 449 2.98 -18.51 2.70
N ARG A 450 3.22 -17.32 3.29
CA ARG A 450 2.84 -16.02 2.72
C ARG A 450 3.81 -15.55 1.64
N VAL A 451 5.05 -16.05 1.64
CA VAL A 451 6.11 -15.61 0.70
C VAL A 451 5.69 -15.76 -0.77
N PRO A 452 5.13 -16.90 -1.22
CA PRO A 452 4.75 -17.05 -2.62
C PRO A 452 3.68 -16.05 -3.08
N GLU A 453 2.65 -15.82 -2.27
CA GLU A 453 1.60 -14.83 -2.57
C GLU A 453 2.16 -13.41 -2.51
N TYR A 454 3.02 -13.09 -1.54
CA TYR A 454 3.69 -11.80 -1.43
C TYR A 454 4.53 -11.50 -2.68
N MET A 455 5.36 -12.47 -3.12
CA MET A 455 6.18 -12.37 -4.33
C MET A 455 5.35 -12.16 -5.59
N LYS A 456 4.21 -12.85 -5.69
CA LYS A 456 3.26 -12.65 -6.78
C LYS A 456 2.66 -11.24 -6.76
N ASN A 457 2.28 -10.72 -5.59
CA ASN A 457 1.65 -9.40 -5.47
C ASN A 457 2.62 -8.25 -5.81
N ILE A 458 3.91 -8.40 -5.51
CA ILE A 458 4.95 -7.44 -5.94
C ILE A 458 5.38 -7.63 -7.41
N GLY A 459 4.97 -8.72 -8.06
CA GLY A 459 5.29 -9.03 -9.47
C GLY A 459 6.66 -9.68 -9.68
N HIS A 460 7.16 -10.43 -8.70
CA HIS A 460 8.43 -11.16 -8.81
C HIS A 460 8.21 -12.65 -9.08
N PHE A 461 8.40 -13.05 -10.34
CA PHE A 461 8.25 -14.42 -10.84
C PHE A 461 9.56 -15.08 -11.28
N GLU A 462 10.73 -14.53 -10.96
CA GLU A 462 12.00 -15.05 -11.47
C GLU A 462 12.49 -16.30 -10.72
N PHE A 463 12.04 -16.48 -9.47
CA PHE A 463 12.48 -17.55 -8.57
C PHE A 463 11.40 -17.92 -7.55
N GLY A 464 11.65 -19.00 -6.79
CA GLY A 464 10.70 -19.55 -5.84
C GLY A 464 9.63 -20.46 -6.48
N PRO A 465 8.68 -20.95 -5.67
CA PRO A 465 7.71 -21.96 -6.11
C PRO A 465 6.75 -21.51 -7.22
N HIS A 466 6.53 -20.21 -7.36
CA HIS A 466 5.65 -19.63 -8.39
C HIS A 466 6.42 -18.97 -9.54
N ARG A 467 7.68 -19.36 -9.76
CA ARG A 467 8.45 -18.85 -10.89
C ARG A 467 7.70 -19.02 -12.20
N GLN A 468 7.77 -18.02 -13.08
CA GLN A 468 7.17 -18.05 -14.42
C GLN A 468 8.27 -17.87 -15.47
N PRO A 469 8.24 -18.66 -16.55
CA PRO A 469 9.15 -18.47 -17.67
C PRO A 469 8.80 -17.19 -18.41
N ILE A 470 9.77 -16.62 -19.13
CA ILE A 470 9.54 -15.45 -19.97
C ILE A 470 9.67 -15.90 -21.41
N ASP A 471 8.62 -15.71 -22.22
CA ASP A 471 8.67 -15.96 -23.65
C ASP A 471 8.60 -14.65 -24.45
N PRO A 472 9.69 -14.19 -25.05
CA PRO A 472 9.66 -12.99 -25.87
C PRO A 472 9.17 -13.25 -27.31
N PHE A 473 8.87 -14.49 -27.70
CA PHE A 473 8.54 -14.86 -29.07
C PHE A 473 7.06 -15.26 -29.25
N PRO A 474 6.51 -15.13 -30.48
CA PRO A 474 5.17 -15.62 -30.79
C PRO A 474 5.02 -17.12 -30.50
N GLY A 475 3.86 -17.50 -29.99
CA GLY A 475 3.48 -18.92 -29.82
C GLY A 475 3.88 -19.55 -28.47
N GLY A 476 4.68 -18.89 -27.63
CA GLY A 476 4.91 -19.32 -26.24
C GLY A 476 5.70 -20.63 -26.08
N GLU A 477 6.41 -21.08 -27.11
CA GLU A 477 7.13 -22.36 -27.13
C GLU A 477 8.31 -22.39 -26.16
N VAL A 478 9.12 -21.33 -26.14
CA VAL A 478 10.28 -21.19 -25.23
C VAL A 478 9.79 -21.20 -23.78
N GLY A 479 8.67 -20.53 -23.52
CA GLY A 479 8.05 -20.50 -22.20
C GLY A 479 7.61 -21.89 -21.74
N ARG A 480 6.96 -22.67 -22.62
CA ARG A 480 6.57 -24.05 -22.33
C ARG A 480 7.78 -24.95 -22.09
N GLU A 481 8.77 -24.91 -22.96
CA GLU A 481 10.01 -25.69 -22.81
C GLU A 481 10.71 -25.39 -21.48
N THR A 482 10.86 -24.10 -21.15
CA THR A 482 11.48 -23.66 -19.89
C THR A 482 10.73 -24.22 -18.68
N ARG A 483 9.39 -24.14 -18.69
CA ARG A 483 8.56 -24.67 -17.60
C ARG A 483 8.66 -26.19 -17.48
N ASP A 484 8.68 -26.90 -18.61
CA ASP A 484 8.72 -28.36 -18.61
C ASP A 484 10.06 -28.84 -18.04
N LEU A 485 11.18 -28.22 -18.43
CA LEU A 485 12.50 -28.46 -17.84
C LEU A 485 12.49 -28.20 -16.32
N TRP A 486 11.94 -27.07 -15.89
CA TRP A 486 11.80 -26.73 -14.48
C TRP A 486 10.94 -27.73 -13.69
N SER A 487 9.88 -28.29 -14.29
CA SER A 487 9.05 -29.32 -13.63
C SER A 487 9.75 -30.66 -13.48
N GLN A 488 10.76 -30.93 -14.30
CA GLN A 488 11.59 -32.14 -14.25
C GLN A 488 12.77 -31.99 -13.28
N GLY A 489 12.92 -30.83 -12.63
CA GLY A 489 14.07 -30.52 -11.77
C GLY A 489 15.31 -30.07 -12.53
N GLU A 490 15.21 -29.87 -13.85
CA GLU A 490 16.30 -29.42 -14.73
C GLU A 490 16.45 -27.88 -14.70
N ASP A 491 16.62 -27.32 -13.50
CA ASP A 491 16.70 -25.87 -13.25
C ASP A 491 17.75 -25.17 -14.14
N ALA A 492 18.94 -25.79 -14.29
CA ALA A 492 20.03 -25.24 -15.09
C ALA A 492 19.66 -25.12 -16.57
N ALA A 493 19.04 -26.16 -17.13
CA ALA A 493 18.63 -26.18 -18.52
C ALA A 493 17.51 -25.16 -18.77
N GLY A 494 16.50 -25.10 -17.90
CA GLY A 494 15.42 -24.12 -18.02
C GLY A 494 15.93 -22.66 -17.95
N TYR A 495 16.82 -22.35 -17.00
CA TYR A 495 17.43 -21.02 -16.95
C TYR A 495 18.37 -20.74 -18.14
N ALA A 496 19.01 -21.75 -18.74
CA ALA A 496 19.80 -21.59 -19.95
C ALA A 496 18.93 -21.25 -21.16
N VAL A 497 17.77 -21.92 -21.31
CA VAL A 497 16.77 -21.60 -22.36
C VAL A 497 16.25 -20.17 -22.19
N GLN A 498 15.90 -19.79 -20.97
CA GLN A 498 15.44 -18.42 -20.69
C GLN A 498 16.53 -17.37 -20.96
N TRP A 499 17.80 -17.66 -20.61
CA TRP A 499 18.94 -16.79 -20.90
C TRP A 499 19.13 -16.60 -22.40
N GLU A 500 19.15 -17.71 -23.15
CA GLU A 500 19.28 -17.71 -24.61
C GLU A 500 18.20 -16.85 -25.25
N ALA A 501 16.94 -17.10 -24.88
CA ALA A 501 15.78 -16.46 -25.49
C ALA A 501 15.78 -14.95 -25.28
N ILE A 502 16.04 -14.49 -24.05
CA ILE A 502 16.01 -13.06 -23.73
C ILE A 502 17.13 -12.31 -24.43
N TYR A 503 18.37 -12.81 -24.40
CA TYR A 503 19.47 -12.09 -25.02
C TYR A 503 19.45 -12.21 -26.54
N ARG A 504 18.94 -13.31 -27.11
CA ARG A 504 18.65 -13.38 -28.54
C ARG A 504 17.58 -12.38 -28.95
N TYR A 505 16.52 -12.24 -28.17
CA TYR A 505 15.48 -11.24 -28.41
C TYR A 505 16.06 -9.81 -28.40
N VAL A 506 16.87 -9.47 -27.39
CA VAL A 506 17.55 -8.16 -27.33
C VAL A 506 18.44 -7.92 -28.55
N TRP A 507 19.18 -8.93 -29.01
CA TRP A 507 19.96 -8.84 -30.23
C TRP A 507 19.06 -8.59 -31.45
N GLN A 508 17.98 -9.36 -31.61
CA GLN A 508 17.07 -9.25 -32.75
C GLN A 508 16.39 -7.88 -32.86
N ILE A 509 15.90 -7.31 -31.75
CA ILE A 509 15.27 -5.97 -31.80
C ILE A 509 16.28 -4.86 -32.13
N ARG A 510 17.56 -5.01 -31.74
CA ARG A 510 18.63 -4.08 -32.13
C ARG A 510 18.97 -4.19 -33.61
N GLN A 511 18.93 -5.39 -34.19
CA GLN A 511 19.17 -5.58 -35.62
C GLN A 511 18.00 -5.11 -36.47
N ALA A 512 16.77 -5.21 -35.97
CA ALA A 512 15.56 -4.83 -36.70
C ALA A 512 15.38 -3.31 -36.84
N ASP A 513 15.80 -2.53 -35.84
CA ASP A 513 15.62 -1.07 -35.81
C ASP A 513 16.91 -0.35 -35.38
N PRO A 514 17.65 0.29 -36.32
CA PRO A 514 18.87 1.04 -36.02
C PRO A 514 18.66 2.26 -35.11
N GLN A 515 17.46 2.85 -35.08
CA GLN A 515 17.13 3.96 -34.19
C GLN A 515 16.99 3.46 -32.76
N LEU A 516 16.23 2.38 -32.57
CA LEU A 516 16.08 1.71 -31.27
C LEU A 516 17.42 1.15 -30.78
N ALA A 517 18.26 0.63 -31.66
CA ALA A 517 19.58 0.11 -31.32
C ALA A 517 20.48 1.14 -30.62
N LYS A 518 20.35 2.43 -30.95
CA LYS A 518 21.08 3.53 -30.30
C LYS A 518 20.60 3.81 -28.88
N GLN A 519 19.38 3.42 -28.54
CA GLN A 519 18.81 3.57 -27.20
C GLN A 519 19.13 2.37 -26.29
N ILE A 520 19.51 1.23 -26.87
CA ILE A 520 19.77 -0.02 -26.13
C ILE A 520 21.28 -0.21 -25.92
N HIS A 521 21.72 0.00 -24.69
CA HIS A 521 23.09 -0.16 -24.24
C HIS A 521 23.24 -1.48 -23.51
N VAL A 522 23.85 -2.46 -24.18
CA VAL A 522 24.16 -3.75 -23.58
C VAL A 522 25.52 -3.67 -22.90
N LEU A 523 25.56 -3.96 -21.60
CA LEU A 523 26.79 -3.89 -20.81
C LEU A 523 27.16 -5.28 -20.29
N ARG A 524 28.39 -5.73 -20.56
CA ARG A 524 28.88 -7.01 -20.03
C ARG A 524 29.27 -6.86 -18.56
N TYR A 525 28.67 -7.68 -17.72
CA TYR A 525 28.91 -7.70 -16.28
C TYR A 525 30.40 -7.91 -15.97
N GLU A 526 31.05 -8.84 -16.66
CA GLU A 526 32.46 -9.18 -16.48
C GLU A 526 33.37 -8.00 -16.82
N ASP A 527 33.06 -7.25 -17.87
CA ASP A 527 33.85 -6.10 -18.31
C ASP A 527 33.71 -4.95 -17.29
N ILE A 528 32.48 -4.68 -16.81
CA ILE A 528 32.24 -3.72 -15.72
C ILE A 528 33.03 -4.13 -14.47
N CYS A 529 33.03 -5.41 -14.12
CA CYS A 529 33.75 -5.88 -12.95
C CYS A 529 35.28 -5.82 -13.09
N ALA A 530 35.80 -6.06 -14.29
CA ALA A 530 37.23 -6.05 -14.56
C ALA A 530 37.81 -4.63 -14.63
N ALA A 531 37.07 -3.69 -15.24
CA ALA A 531 37.54 -2.34 -15.48
C ALA A 531 36.41 -1.29 -15.35
N PRO A 532 35.82 -1.14 -14.14
CA PRO A 532 34.60 -0.36 -13.92
C PRO A 532 34.72 1.10 -14.36
N GLU A 533 35.88 1.72 -14.12
CA GLU A 533 36.13 3.10 -14.54
C GLU A 533 36.09 3.24 -16.05
N THR A 534 36.74 2.35 -16.80
CA THR A 534 36.80 2.46 -18.27
C THR A 534 35.51 2.03 -18.96
N GLN A 535 34.73 1.13 -18.35
CA GLN A 535 33.53 0.58 -18.95
C GLN A 535 32.27 1.37 -18.59
N LEU A 536 32.17 1.86 -17.35
CA LEU A 536 30.94 2.46 -16.84
C LEU A 536 30.99 3.99 -16.81
N LYS A 537 32.13 4.60 -16.49
CA LYS A 537 32.24 6.07 -16.38
C LYS A 537 31.97 6.78 -17.70
N PRO A 538 32.54 6.39 -18.86
CA PRO A 538 32.26 7.06 -20.14
C PRO A 538 30.78 6.98 -20.50
N PHE A 539 30.16 5.81 -20.31
CA PHE A 539 28.73 5.61 -20.51
C PHE A 539 27.90 6.55 -19.63
N LEU A 540 28.22 6.62 -18.32
CA LEU A 540 27.51 7.52 -17.41
C LEU A 540 27.71 8.99 -17.79
N GLN A 541 28.88 9.38 -18.28
CA GLN A 541 29.15 10.75 -18.74
C GLN A 541 28.40 11.09 -20.02
N GLU A 542 28.41 10.21 -21.02
CA GLU A 542 27.69 10.36 -22.29
C GLU A 542 26.20 10.61 -22.08
N HIS A 543 25.63 9.99 -21.05
CA HIS A 543 24.21 10.10 -20.75
C HIS A 543 23.88 11.11 -19.64
N ASP A 544 24.77 12.00 -19.20
CA ASP A 544 24.50 12.93 -18.07
C ASP A 544 24.07 12.23 -16.77
N LEU A 545 24.65 11.06 -16.47
CA LEU A 545 24.38 10.26 -15.27
C LEU A 545 25.57 10.19 -14.31
N TRP A 546 26.75 10.71 -14.70
CA TRP A 546 27.95 10.69 -13.87
C TRP A 546 27.94 11.77 -12.79
N GLN A 547 28.35 11.39 -11.57
CA GLN A 547 28.69 12.33 -10.49
C GLN A 547 30.03 11.95 -9.85
N PRO A 548 30.87 12.94 -9.45
CA PRO A 548 32.12 12.65 -8.75
C PRO A 548 31.95 11.81 -7.47
N SER A 549 30.80 11.92 -6.79
CA SER A 549 30.47 11.13 -5.59
C SER A 549 30.39 9.62 -5.84
N MET A 550 30.17 9.19 -7.09
CA MET A 550 30.06 7.78 -7.48
C MET A 550 31.44 7.10 -7.55
N GLN A 551 32.53 7.87 -7.64
CA GLN A 551 33.89 7.37 -7.86
C GLN A 551 34.31 6.28 -6.84
N PRO A 552 34.11 6.44 -5.51
CA PRO A 552 34.47 5.40 -4.55
C PRO A 552 33.70 4.09 -4.74
N ARG A 553 32.45 4.14 -5.22
CA ARG A 553 31.67 2.91 -5.51
C ARG A 553 32.20 2.20 -6.75
N LEU A 554 32.61 2.92 -7.78
CA LEU A 554 33.26 2.33 -8.95
C LEU A 554 34.57 1.63 -8.53
N GLU A 555 35.39 2.32 -7.73
CA GLU A 555 36.65 1.80 -7.20
C GLU A 555 36.49 0.62 -6.24
N ALA A 556 35.28 0.39 -5.71
CA ALA A 556 34.96 -0.75 -4.85
C ALA A 556 34.50 -2.00 -5.63
N ILE A 557 34.17 -1.88 -6.92
CA ILE A 557 33.75 -3.02 -7.74
C ILE A 557 34.92 -4.00 -7.90
N ARG A 558 34.67 -5.28 -7.63
CA ARG A 558 35.64 -6.36 -7.80
C ARG A 558 35.04 -7.48 -8.66
N PRO A 559 35.86 -8.18 -9.47
CA PRO A 559 35.45 -9.42 -10.10
C PRO A 559 35.00 -10.46 -9.07
N ALA A 560 34.08 -11.33 -9.47
CA ALA A 560 33.69 -12.47 -8.67
C ALA A 560 34.91 -13.39 -8.46
N THR A 561 35.24 -13.69 -7.20
CA THR A 561 36.41 -14.50 -6.84
C THR A 561 36.14 -16.00 -6.88
N GLN A 562 34.88 -16.42 -6.94
CA GLN A 562 34.48 -17.83 -6.94
C GLN A 562 33.87 -18.23 -8.28
N ALA A 563 34.43 -19.30 -8.85
CA ALA A 563 33.86 -19.93 -10.03
C ALA A 563 32.46 -20.53 -9.73
N PRO A 564 31.55 -20.54 -10.71
CA PRO A 564 30.24 -21.19 -10.56
C PRO A 564 30.42 -22.68 -10.25
N LYS A 565 29.76 -23.18 -9.20
CA LYS A 565 29.78 -24.60 -8.83
C LYS A 565 28.71 -25.36 -9.62
N LEU A 566 28.95 -25.51 -10.92
CA LEU A 566 28.12 -26.29 -11.85
C LEU A 566 28.73 -27.67 -12.09
N SER A 567 27.90 -28.71 -12.19
CA SER A 567 28.34 -30.03 -12.66
C SER A 567 28.66 -30.02 -14.16
N ASP A 568 29.41 -31.00 -14.64
CA ASP A 568 29.79 -31.08 -16.06
C ASP A 568 28.56 -31.23 -16.98
N ALA A 569 27.55 -31.96 -16.52
CA ALA A 569 26.27 -32.08 -17.23
C ALA A 569 25.56 -30.72 -17.33
N GLN A 570 25.54 -29.94 -16.23
CA GLN A 570 24.95 -28.60 -16.23
C GLN A 570 25.71 -27.64 -17.14
N ARG A 571 27.05 -27.66 -17.11
CA ARG A 571 27.90 -26.85 -18.00
C ARG A 571 27.60 -27.17 -19.46
N THR A 572 27.66 -28.45 -19.82
CA THR A 572 27.37 -28.94 -21.17
C THR A 572 25.99 -28.52 -21.65
N ALA A 573 24.97 -28.61 -20.79
CA ALA A 573 23.62 -28.17 -21.12
C ALA A 573 23.55 -26.66 -21.36
N ILE A 574 24.18 -25.86 -20.50
CA ILE A 574 24.23 -24.40 -20.64
C ILE A 574 24.98 -24.01 -21.92
N ASP A 575 26.14 -24.61 -22.20
CA ASP A 575 26.93 -24.32 -23.39
C ASP A 575 26.17 -24.67 -24.66
N ARG A 576 25.62 -25.89 -24.73
CA ARG A 576 24.82 -26.32 -25.88
C ARG A 576 23.68 -25.36 -26.19
N THR A 577 22.97 -24.87 -25.17
CA THR A 577 21.82 -23.99 -25.34
C THR A 577 22.25 -22.55 -25.65
N THR A 578 23.26 -22.02 -24.97
CA THR A 578 23.56 -20.58 -24.99
C THR A 578 24.67 -20.17 -25.95
N ARG A 579 25.50 -21.09 -26.45
CA ARG A 579 26.72 -20.80 -27.24
C ARG A 579 26.51 -19.82 -28.40
N ARG A 580 25.45 -20.01 -29.20
CA ARG A 580 25.19 -19.14 -30.37
C ARG A 580 24.94 -17.70 -29.94
N THR A 581 24.06 -17.51 -28.96
CA THR A 581 23.69 -16.19 -28.45
C THR A 581 24.82 -15.57 -27.63
N ALA A 582 25.57 -16.36 -26.87
CA ALA A 582 26.75 -15.93 -26.14
C ALA A 582 27.83 -15.34 -27.07
N ALA A 583 28.08 -15.98 -28.21
CA ALA A 583 29.03 -15.48 -29.21
C ALA A 583 28.65 -14.10 -29.78
N LEU A 584 27.34 -13.81 -29.92
CA LEU A 584 26.87 -12.48 -30.38
C LEU A 584 27.27 -11.34 -29.44
N TYR A 585 27.56 -11.65 -28.18
CA TYR A 585 27.99 -10.70 -27.14
C TYR A 585 29.48 -10.87 -26.78
N GLY A 586 30.23 -11.66 -27.56
CA GLY A 586 31.67 -11.88 -27.37
C GLY A 586 32.02 -12.78 -26.19
N TYR A 587 31.10 -13.65 -25.77
CA TYR A 587 31.42 -14.74 -24.85
C TYR A 587 31.84 -15.96 -25.65
N GLU A 588 32.99 -16.53 -25.32
CA GLU A 588 33.47 -17.80 -25.85
C GLU A 588 33.09 -18.91 -24.87
N LEU A 589 32.33 -19.90 -25.35
CA LEU A 589 31.95 -21.08 -24.59
C LEU A 589 32.57 -22.31 -25.24
N ASP A 590 33.08 -23.22 -24.42
CA ASP A 590 33.73 -24.45 -24.84
C ASP A 590 32.78 -25.45 -25.55
#